data_AF-A0A8J4TUC0-F1
#
_entry.id   AF-A0A8J4TUC0-F1
#
_cell.length_a   1.000
_cell.length_b   1.000
_cell.length_c   1.000
_cell.angle_alpha   90.00
_cell.angle_beta   90.00
_cell.angle_gamma   90.00
#
_symmetry.space_group_name_H-M   'P 1'
#
loop_
_entity.id
_entity.type
_entity.pdbx_description
1 polymer ?
#
loop_
_entity_poly.entity_id
_entity_poly.type
_entity_poly.pdbx_seq_one_letter_code
_entity_poly.pdbx_strand_id
1 'polypeptide(L)'
;MIIPLLSHHVKALGASPIVSGIVGSTYGVLQLFSSTIVGSWSDVVGRRLSLLTCILLSAFGYSLLGMSTSIALFVLARIPVGLFKHSISICRALLSDIVSETERPLVMGHFNAASSVGFILGPVVGGYLTEHEGGFYMSSFVCAAIFLLNA
;
A
#
# COMPACT_ATOMS: atom_id res chain seq x y z
N MET A 1 3.18 4.57 5.99
CA MET A 1 3.07 3.86 7.29
C MET A 1 4.09 2.74 7.42
N ILE A 2 4.12 1.70 6.57
CA ILE A 2 4.91 0.47 6.83
C ILE A 2 6.38 0.48 6.32
N ILE A 3 6.69 1.25 5.27
CA ILE A 3 8.04 1.24 4.65
C ILE A 3 9.18 1.59 5.64
N PRO A 4 9.06 2.63 6.50
CA PRO A 4 10.14 2.98 7.44
C PRO A 4 10.38 1.90 8.51
N LEU A 5 9.32 1.15 8.85
CA LEU A 5 9.30 0.18 9.95
C LEU A 5 9.86 -1.19 9.53
N LEU A 6 9.91 -1.44 8.22
CA LEU A 6 10.33 -2.70 7.60
C LEU A 6 11.76 -3.07 7.99
N SER A 7 12.69 -2.10 7.93
CA SER A 7 14.10 -2.34 8.26
C SER A 7 14.31 -2.66 9.74
N HIS A 8 13.48 -2.13 10.63
CA HIS A 8 13.55 -2.42 12.07
C HIS A 8 13.03 -3.82 12.37
N HIS A 9 11.86 -4.17 11.82
CA HIS A 9 11.24 -5.48 12.04
C HIS A 9 12.05 -6.62 11.43
N VAL A 10 12.55 -6.47 10.20
CA VAL A 10 13.34 -7.50 9.53
C VAL A 10 14.70 -7.72 10.23
N LYS A 11 15.32 -6.66 10.78
CA LYS A 11 16.48 -6.80 11.67
C LYS A 11 16.15 -7.50 12.98
N ALA A 12 15.01 -7.20 13.60
CA ALA A 12 14.55 -7.87 14.83
C ALA A 12 14.32 -9.38 14.62
N LEU A 13 13.97 -9.79 13.40
CA LEU A 13 13.87 -11.20 12.99
C LEU A 13 15.24 -11.86 12.70
N GLY A 14 16.36 -11.18 12.97
CA GLY A 14 17.72 -11.71 12.79
C GLY A 14 18.28 -11.60 11.37
N ALA A 15 17.63 -10.83 10.48
CA ALA A 15 18.08 -10.71 9.10
C ALA A 15 19.29 -9.76 8.95
N SER A 16 20.22 -10.13 8.08
CA SER A 16 21.31 -9.23 7.64
C SER A 16 20.77 -7.97 6.97
N PRO A 17 21.47 -6.81 7.04
CA PRO A 17 21.13 -5.60 6.30
C PRO A 17 20.93 -5.83 4.80
N ILE A 18 21.69 -6.75 4.21
CA ILE A 18 21.57 -7.13 2.79
C ILE A 18 20.20 -7.78 2.52
N VAL A 19 19.77 -8.69 3.38
CA VAL A 19 18.46 -9.36 3.28
C VAL A 19 17.34 -8.35 3.44
N SER A 20 17.47 -7.40 4.38
CA SER A 20 16.50 -6.30 4.55
C SER A 20 16.37 -5.45 3.29
N GLY A 21 17.51 -5.14 2.65
CA GLY A 21 17.55 -4.41 1.38
C GLY A 21 16.88 -5.17 0.23
N ILE A 22 17.13 -6.47 0.11
CA ILE A 22 16.50 -7.34 -0.90
C ILE A 22 14.99 -7.36 -0.69
N VAL A 23 14.53 -7.63 0.54
CA VAL A 23 13.09 -7.68 0.89
C VAL A 23 12.39 -6.34 0.64
N GLY A 24 13.04 -5.23 0.98
CA GLY A 24 12.54 -3.88 0.66
C GLY A 24 12.40 -3.64 -0.84
N SER A 25 13.41 -4.07 -1.61
CA SER A 25 13.48 -3.90 -3.06
C SER A 25 12.46 -4.75 -3.82
N THR A 26 12.14 -5.96 -3.33
CA THR A 26 11.13 -6.85 -3.95
C THR A 26 9.81 -6.13 -4.20
N TYR A 27 9.38 -5.28 -3.25
CA TYR A 27 8.16 -4.51 -3.42
C TYR A 27 8.25 -3.48 -4.55
N GLY A 28 9.37 -2.75 -4.64
CA GLY A 28 9.57 -1.78 -5.71
C GLY A 28 9.57 -2.44 -7.09
N VAL A 29 10.24 -3.60 -7.20
CA VAL A 29 10.28 -4.41 -8.43
C VAL A 29 8.88 -4.89 -8.81
N LEU A 30 8.14 -5.48 -7.86
CA LEU A 30 6.77 -5.93 -8.11
C LEU A 30 5.86 -4.76 -8.52
N GLN A 31 5.99 -3.61 -7.86
CA GLN A 31 5.18 -2.43 -8.15
C GLN A 31 5.49 -1.85 -9.54
N LEU A 32 6.76 -1.89 -9.97
CA LEU A 32 7.18 -1.45 -11.29
C LEU A 32 6.50 -2.28 -12.39
N PHE A 33 6.63 -3.61 -12.34
CA PHE A 33 6.05 -4.49 -13.36
C PHE A 33 4.52 -4.53 -13.33
N SER A 34 3.92 -4.47 -12.15
CA SER A 34 2.45 -4.50 -12.03
C SER A 34 1.79 -3.17 -12.41
N SER A 35 2.49 -2.04 -12.34
CA SER A 35 1.91 -0.72 -12.62
C SER A 35 1.29 -0.63 -14.03
N THR A 36 1.99 -1.15 -15.04
CA THR A 36 1.51 -1.17 -16.42
C THR A 36 0.37 -2.16 -16.60
N ILE A 37 0.52 -3.36 -16.06
CA ILE A 37 -0.47 -4.45 -16.16
C ILE A 37 -1.80 -4.03 -15.52
N VAL A 38 -1.75 -3.54 -14.28
CA VAL A 38 -2.95 -3.13 -13.52
C VAL A 38 -3.56 -1.87 -14.13
N GLY A 39 -2.74 -0.96 -14.66
CA GLY A 39 -3.21 0.21 -15.41
C GLY A 39 -4.06 -0.20 -16.62
N SER A 40 -3.50 -0.98 -17.54
CA SER A 40 -4.21 -1.47 -18.72
C SER A 40 -5.42 -2.35 -18.37
N TRP A 41 -5.30 -3.17 -17.33
CA TRP A 41 -6.42 -3.97 -16.82
C TRP A 41 -7.57 -3.08 -16.32
N SER A 42 -7.25 -1.96 -15.67
CA SER A 42 -8.25 -1.00 -15.19
C SER A 42 -9.01 -0.27 -16.29
N ASP A 43 -8.36 -0.08 -17.44
CA ASP A 43 -9.00 0.54 -18.60
C ASP A 43 -10.00 -0.42 -19.28
N VAL A 44 -9.75 -1.74 -19.23
CA VAL A 44 -10.61 -2.76 -19.87
C VAL A 44 -11.74 -3.25 -18.96
N VAL A 45 -11.44 -3.56 -17.70
CA VAL A 45 -12.41 -4.14 -16.75
C VAL A 45 -13.28 -3.07 -16.08
N GLY A 46 -12.85 -1.81 -16.18
CA GLY A 46 -13.53 -0.67 -15.59
C GLY A 46 -12.88 -0.24 -14.28
N ARG A 47 -12.61 1.06 -14.18
CA ARG A 47 -11.82 1.64 -13.09
C ARG A 47 -12.39 1.39 -11.69
N ARG A 48 -13.73 1.36 -11.55
CA ARG A 48 -14.38 1.11 -10.25
C ARG A 48 -14.12 -0.30 -9.74
N LEU A 49 -14.27 -1.31 -10.59
CA LEU A 49 -14.06 -2.71 -10.21
C LEU A 49 -12.58 -3.00 -9.94
N SER A 50 -11.69 -2.40 -10.73
CA SER A 50 -10.25 -2.50 -10.51
C SER A 50 -9.81 -1.81 -9.22
N LEU A 51 -10.38 -0.65 -8.88
CA LEU A 51 -10.11 0.03 -7.61
C LEU A 51 -10.50 -0.86 -6.42
N LEU A 52 -11.71 -1.42 -6.43
CA LEU A 52 -12.20 -2.33 -5.38
C LEU A 52 -11.30 -3.56 -5.22
N THR A 53 -10.92 -4.18 -6.34
CA THR A 53 -10.01 -5.34 -6.33
C THR A 53 -8.65 -4.98 -5.74
N CYS A 54 -8.08 -3.82 -6.11
CA CYS A 54 -6.84 -3.31 -5.54
C CYS A 54 -6.95 -3.09 -4.03
N ILE A 55 -8.07 -2.54 -3.56
CA ILE A 55 -8.31 -2.29 -2.13
C ILE A 55 -8.40 -3.61 -1.35
N LEU A 56 -9.19 -4.58 -1.84
CA LEU A 56 -9.38 -5.88 -1.20
C LEU A 56 -8.07 -6.70 -1.15
N LEU A 57 -7.32 -6.76 -2.25
CA LEU A 57 -6.05 -7.48 -2.28
C LEU A 57 -4.97 -6.78 -1.44
N SER A 58 -5.00 -5.46 -1.35
CA SER A 58 -4.14 -4.71 -0.42
C SER A 58 -4.50 -5.02 1.03
N ALA A 59 -5.79 -5.05 1.39
CA ALA A 59 -6.25 -5.45 2.73
C ALA A 59 -5.79 -6.86 3.09
N PHE A 60 -5.94 -7.81 2.16
CA PHE A 60 -5.47 -9.18 2.33
C PHE A 60 -3.95 -9.24 2.56
N GLY A 61 -3.18 -8.53 1.75
CA GLY A 61 -1.73 -8.46 1.89
C GLY A 61 -1.27 -7.83 3.21
N TYR A 62 -1.94 -6.77 3.68
CA TYR A 62 -1.64 -6.18 4.99
C TYR A 62 -2.07 -7.08 6.16
N SER A 63 -3.14 -7.85 6.01
CA SER A 63 -3.56 -8.85 7.00
C SER A 63 -2.52 -9.96 7.14
N LEU A 64 -2.01 -10.48 6.01
CA LEU A 64 -0.89 -11.42 5.98
C LEU A 64 0.36 -10.84 6.63
N LEU A 65 0.64 -9.55 6.39
CA LEU A 65 1.78 -8.87 7.01
C LEU A 65 1.62 -8.77 8.54
N GLY A 66 0.40 -8.52 9.02
CA GLY A 66 0.06 -8.54 10.46
C GLY A 66 0.20 -9.91 11.12
N MET A 67 0.16 -10.99 10.33
CA MET A 67 0.37 -12.36 10.79
C MET A 67 1.81 -12.86 10.58
N SER A 68 2.71 -12.03 10.03
CA SER A 68 4.03 -12.46 9.59
C SER A 68 5.02 -12.69 10.74
N THR A 69 5.10 -13.92 11.23
CA THR A 69 6.06 -14.33 12.28
C THR A 69 7.41 -14.79 11.74
N SER A 70 7.55 -14.93 10.42
CA SER A 70 8.78 -15.38 9.75
C SER A 70 9.10 -14.53 8.51
N ILE A 71 10.38 -14.49 8.14
CA ILE A 71 10.87 -13.76 6.95
C ILE A 71 10.20 -14.30 5.67
N ALA A 72 9.98 -15.61 5.57
CA ALA A 72 9.31 -16.22 4.42
C ALA A 72 7.85 -15.73 4.29
N LEU A 73 7.09 -15.74 5.39
CA LEU A 73 5.72 -15.24 5.40
C LEU A 73 5.66 -13.73 5.14
N PHE A 74 6.65 -12.99 5.62
CA PHE A 74 6.80 -11.58 5.31
C PHE A 74 6.96 -11.35 3.80
N VAL A 75 7.88 -12.04 3.14
CA VAL A 75 8.09 -11.92 1.68
C VAL A 75 6.82 -12.29 0.91
N LEU A 76 6.15 -13.38 1.30
CA LEU A 76 4.88 -13.79 0.68
C LEU A 76 3.80 -12.72 0.84
N ALA A 77 3.66 -12.11 2.01
CA ALA A 77 2.72 -11.02 2.26
C ALA A 77 3.01 -9.77 1.40
N ARG A 78 4.26 -9.55 0.98
CA ARG A 78 4.63 -8.42 0.11
C ARG A 78 4.18 -8.60 -1.33
N ILE A 79 3.95 -9.83 -1.80
CA ILE A 79 3.51 -10.10 -3.18
C ILE A 79 2.16 -9.43 -3.49
N PRO A 80 1.07 -9.71 -2.75
CA PRO A 80 -0.22 -9.08 -3.04
C PRO A 80 -0.18 -7.56 -2.88
N VAL A 81 0.51 -7.05 -1.85
CA VAL A 81 0.66 -5.60 -1.65
C VAL A 81 1.50 -4.95 -2.76
N GLY A 82 2.53 -5.63 -3.28
CA GLY A 82 3.36 -5.12 -4.37
C GLY A 82 2.64 -5.08 -5.71
N LEU A 83 1.82 -6.09 -5.99
CA LEU A 83 1.10 -6.21 -7.26
C LEU A 83 -0.13 -5.31 -7.34
N PHE A 84 -0.88 -5.14 -6.24
CA PHE A 84 -2.21 -4.54 -6.29
C PHE A 84 -2.36 -3.19 -5.58
N LYS A 85 -1.30 -2.66 -4.97
CA LYS A 85 -1.34 -1.33 -4.34
C LYS A 85 -1.15 -0.20 -5.36
N HIS A 86 -2.08 -0.11 -6.30
CA HIS A 86 -2.15 0.93 -7.34
C HIS A 86 -3.38 1.84 -7.21
N SER A 87 -4.07 1.80 -6.06
CA SER A 87 -5.34 2.52 -5.82
C SER A 87 -5.24 4.03 -6.08
N ILE A 88 -4.12 4.68 -5.75
CA ILE A 88 -3.93 6.13 -6.02
C ILE A 88 -3.93 6.40 -7.54
N SER A 89 -3.27 5.54 -8.32
CA SER A 89 -3.21 5.67 -9.78
C SER A 89 -4.60 5.49 -10.40
N ILE A 90 -5.31 4.43 -9.99
CA ILE A 90 -6.67 4.15 -10.48
C ILE A 90 -7.66 5.24 -10.05
N CYS A 91 -7.56 5.75 -8.82
CA CYS A 91 -8.40 6.86 -8.34
C CYS A 91 -8.16 8.12 -9.17
N ARG A 92 -6.91 8.48 -9.48
CA ARG A 92 -6.61 9.62 -10.35
C ARG A 92 -7.22 9.44 -11.72
N ALA A 93 -7.09 8.26 -12.31
CA ALA A 93 -7.66 7.99 -13.62
C ALA A 93 -9.20 7.96 -13.60
N LEU A 94 -9.81 7.47 -12.51
CA LEU A 94 -11.26 7.50 -12.32
C LEU A 94 -11.76 8.94 -12.20
N LEU A 95 -11.07 9.78 -11.41
CA LEU A 95 -11.41 11.19 -11.27
C LEU A 95 -11.26 11.97 -12.59
N SER A 96 -10.27 11.64 -13.43
CA SER A 96 -10.16 12.28 -14.74
C SER A 96 -11.32 11.93 -15.67
N ASP A 97 -11.87 10.72 -15.55
CA ASP A 97 -12.94 10.23 -16.41
C ASP A 97 -14.32 10.76 -16.00
N ILE A 98 -14.56 10.96 -14.69
CA ILE A 98 -15.88 11.37 -14.18
C ILE A 98 -16.03 12.88 -13.98
N VAL A 99 -14.93 13.63 -13.85
CA VAL A 99 -14.95 15.08 -13.55
C VAL A 99 -14.83 15.89 -14.84
N SER A 100 -15.66 16.93 -14.95
CA SER A 100 -15.66 17.89 -16.05
C SER A 100 -14.30 18.57 -16.22
N GLU A 101 -13.93 18.95 -17.44
CA GLU A 101 -12.62 19.57 -17.71
C GLU A 101 -12.38 20.86 -16.92
N THR A 102 -13.45 21.64 -16.65
CA THR A 102 -13.39 22.88 -15.89
C THR A 102 -13.14 22.66 -14.40
N GLU A 103 -13.67 21.58 -13.82
CA GLU A 103 -13.53 21.26 -12.39
C GLU A 103 -12.34 20.34 -12.11
N ARG A 104 -11.81 19.66 -13.13
CA ARG A 104 -10.72 18.69 -13.01
C ARG A 104 -9.49 19.24 -12.27
N PRO A 105 -8.98 20.46 -12.53
CA PRO A 105 -7.83 20.99 -11.80
C PRO A 105 -8.11 21.14 -10.30
N LEU A 106 -9.31 21.59 -9.94
CA LEU A 106 -9.73 21.77 -8.54
C LEU A 106 -9.81 20.42 -7.82
N VAL A 107 -10.50 19.44 -8.42
CA VAL A 107 -10.67 18.11 -7.83
C VAL A 107 -9.34 17.38 -7.70
N MET A 108 -8.47 17.45 -8.72
CA MET A 108 -7.12 16.89 -8.64
C MET A 108 -6.27 17.58 -7.58
N GLY A 109 -6.43 18.90 -7.40
CA GLY A 109 -5.81 19.66 -6.34
C GLY A 109 -6.19 19.14 -4.94
N HIS A 110 -7.49 18.97 -4.68
CA HIS A 110 -7.99 18.39 -3.43
C HIS A 110 -7.51 16.95 -3.22
N PHE A 111 -7.53 16.12 -4.26
CA PHE A 111 -7.04 14.75 -4.20
C PHE A 111 -5.55 14.69 -3.83
N ASN A 112 -4.73 15.55 -4.42
CA ASN A 112 -3.30 15.63 -4.13
C ASN A 112 -3.04 16.17 -2.71
N ALA A 113 -3.82 17.15 -2.26
CA ALA A 113 -3.74 17.66 -0.88
C ALA A 113 -4.06 16.54 0.14
N ALA A 114 -5.16 15.80 -0.06
CA ALA A 114 -5.52 14.67 0.79
C ALA A 114 -4.45 13.57 0.79
N SER A 115 -3.90 13.26 -0.39
CA SER A 115 -2.81 12.27 -0.53
C SER A 115 -1.55 12.70 0.23
N SER A 116 -1.18 13.99 0.17
CA SER A 116 -0.05 14.55 0.90
C SER A 116 -0.26 14.48 2.41
N VAL A 117 -1.46 14.82 2.90
CA VAL A 117 -1.82 14.69 4.32
C VAL A 117 -1.68 13.24 4.78
N GLY A 118 -2.19 12.28 4.02
CA GLY A 118 -2.03 10.85 4.31
C GLY A 118 -0.57 10.39 4.31
N PHE A 119 0.25 10.94 3.41
CA PHE A 119 1.69 10.64 3.34
C PHE A 119 2.45 11.19 4.55
N ILE A 120 2.04 12.33 5.11
CA ILE A 120 2.63 12.92 6.32
C ILE A 120 2.15 12.20 7.58
N LEU A 121 0.84 12.02 7.75
CA LEU A 121 0.26 11.42 8.94
C LEU A 121 0.55 9.92 9.04
N GLY A 122 0.61 9.22 7.91
CA GLY A 122 0.79 7.77 7.88
C GLY A 122 2.05 7.29 8.61
N PRO A 123 3.26 7.82 8.33
CA PRO A 123 4.47 7.49 9.07
C PRO A 123 4.44 7.91 10.54
N VAL A 124 3.82 9.04 10.88
CA VAL A 124 3.70 9.51 12.28
C VAL A 124 2.90 8.51 13.11
N VAL A 125 1.71 8.14 12.62
CA VAL A 125 0.85 7.15 13.29
C VAL A 125 1.50 5.78 13.33
N GLY A 126 2.12 5.33 12.22
CA GLY A 126 2.83 4.04 12.18
C GLY A 126 4.04 3.99 13.10
N GLY A 127 4.80 5.08 13.19
CA GLY A 127 5.94 5.22 14.10
C GLY A 127 5.51 5.02 15.54
N TYR A 128 4.51 5.81 15.97
CA TYR A 128 3.94 5.73 17.32
C TYR A 128 3.40 4.33 17.64
N LEU A 129 2.64 3.72 16.72
CA LEU A 129 2.13 2.36 16.92
C LEU A 129 3.24 1.31 17.06
N THR A 130 4.42 1.54 16.47
CA THR A 130 5.55 0.59 16.50
C THR A 130 6.39 0.68 17.77
N GLU A 131 6.21 1.72 18.58
CA GLU A 131 6.86 1.84 19.91
C GLU A 131 6.27 0.84 20.92
N HIS A 132 5.04 0.40 20.72
CA HIS A 132 4.41 -0.63 21.55
C HIS A 132 4.91 -2.04 21.22
N GLU A 133 4.83 -2.96 22.19
CA GLU A 133 5.12 -4.38 21.96
C GLU A 133 4.25 -4.95 20.83
N GLY A 134 4.87 -5.56 19.82
CA GLY A 134 4.15 -6.06 18.63
C GLY A 134 3.61 -4.95 17.71
N GLY A 135 4.08 -3.72 17.85
CA GLY A 135 3.55 -2.55 17.14
C GLY A 135 3.62 -2.59 15.62
N PHE A 136 4.55 -3.37 15.05
CA PHE A 136 4.57 -3.66 13.61
C PHE A 136 3.31 -4.42 13.14
N TYR A 137 2.87 -5.40 13.93
CA TYR A 137 1.66 -6.18 13.65
C TYR A 137 0.42 -5.30 13.79
N MET A 138 0.34 -4.51 14.86
CA MET A 138 -0.75 -3.54 15.05
C MET A 138 -0.83 -2.55 13.89
N SER A 139 0.30 -1.99 13.46
CA SER A 139 0.35 -1.10 12.29
C SER A 139 -0.15 -1.79 11.02
N SER A 140 0.20 -3.06 10.82
CA SER A 140 -0.22 -3.84 9.65
C SER A 140 -1.73 -4.12 9.68
N PHE A 141 -2.29 -4.47 10.83
CA PHE A 141 -3.74 -4.67 11.00
C PHE A 141 -4.53 -3.38 10.88
N VAL A 142 -4.03 -2.26 11.42
CA VAL A 142 -4.65 -0.94 11.23
C VAL A 142 -4.68 -0.58 9.75
N CYS A 143 -3.59 -0.83 9.00
CA CYS A 143 -3.59 -0.66 7.55
C CYS A 143 -4.65 -1.55 6.88
N ALA A 144 -4.71 -2.84 7.23
CA ALA A 144 -5.69 -3.75 6.67
C ALA A 144 -7.14 -3.28 6.93
N ALA A 145 -7.44 -2.83 8.15
CA ALA A 145 -8.75 -2.31 8.53
C ALA A 145 -9.11 -1.05 7.74
N ILE A 146 -8.18 -0.10 7.57
CA ILE A 146 -8.40 1.10 6.75
C ILE A 146 -8.72 0.70 5.31
N PHE A 147 -8.00 -0.27 4.72
CA PHE A 147 -8.31 -0.74 3.37
C PHE A 147 -9.68 -1.41 3.31
N LEU A 148 -10.04 -2.26 4.26
CA LEU A 148 -11.37 -2.89 4.31
C LEU A 148 -12.51 -1.89 4.45
N LEU A 149 -12.33 -0.82 5.25
CA LEU A 149 -13.33 0.24 5.39
C LEU A 149 -13.54 1.06 4.10
N ASN A 150 -12.58 1.01 3.17
CA ASN A 150 -12.65 1.71 1.89
C ASN A 150 -13.12 0.80 0.74
N ALA A 151 -13.37 -0.50 0.98
CA ALA A 151 -13.88 -1.45 -0.01
C ALA A 151 -15.41 -1.42 -0.06
#